data_AF-A0A9D4NUM9-F1
#
_entry.id   AF-A0A9D4NUM9-F1
#
_cell.length_a   1.000
_cell.length_b   1.000
_cell.length_c   1.000
_cell.angle_alpha   90.00
_cell.angle_beta   90.00
_cell.angle_gamma   90.00
#
_symmetry.space_group_name_H-M   'P 1'
#
loop_
_entity.id
_entity.type
_entity.pdbx_description
1 polymer ?
#
loop_
_entity_poly.entity_id
_entity_poly.type
_entity_poly.pdbx_seq_one_letter_code
_entity_poly.pdbx_strand_id
1 'polypeptide(L)'
;MPIFGITPPNFVSFEEIMKTANEMSRMALVNEIVFNQDFKLERKEDSSSLSKLESTVRETMKKAFWDILEEQLAEQPPNYKQAISLLNEIKETLLLFLMPQHVQLKNEINEILDIDLIKQKVDNGIADFQRYAQYILSVCSRLCCPARDEMIKNLTEIKDMIPLFKGIFELLEVMRLDFANFYIQQFRPHIQLASVEYERGKFKNLIEAHQKYQIDVLEFTTKWIRRNYECLDLSNEMDMKHLFNKVLIASYIDLLRCLNPSFNCYMIKNEQKNESLLEDDYPETLLLIRNRIDSVLEKIFKVTFISSVFVVTFAAIGEPLQSIKDFRMKLKKELEAITSNDEQQKIPLQYLKLDDVKSMLTSIATQVRTSIEKALIDYKAPQSLSGEKLDSLNYQINELSTPGNRIRSVMERRILEFIERVIQSPPSQTAAPIQVPSGLSTFANELIQIASEFTRLVSYNRAVYSPYYTKIIANIAGQTHYIPQNELKSIEKSFYG
;
A
#
# COMPACT_ATOMS: atom_id res chain seq x y z
N MET A 1 -5.13 -10.13 -2.61
CA MET A 1 -5.87 -9.96 -1.33
C MET A 1 -5.18 -10.83 -0.29
N PRO A 2 -4.93 -10.35 0.93
CA PRO A 2 -4.44 -11.21 2.00
C PRO A 2 -5.47 -12.33 2.26
N ILE A 3 -5.00 -13.58 2.29
CA ILE A 3 -5.81 -14.75 2.65
C ILE A 3 -5.82 -14.78 4.17
N PHE A 4 -6.93 -14.33 4.76
CA PHE A 4 -7.13 -14.41 6.20
C PHE A 4 -7.21 -15.90 6.59
N GLY A 5 -6.42 -16.33 7.57
CA GLY A 5 -6.46 -17.68 8.16
C GLY A 5 -7.72 -17.91 8.99
N ILE A 6 -8.90 -17.59 8.46
CA ILE A 6 -10.18 -17.86 9.11
C ILE A 6 -10.47 -19.34 8.89
N THR A 7 -10.20 -20.17 9.89
CA THR A 7 -10.79 -21.51 9.90
C THR A 7 -12.31 -21.30 10.04
N PRO A 8 -13.13 -21.65 9.04
CA PRO A 8 -14.55 -21.33 9.12
C PRO A 8 -15.22 -22.26 10.14
N PRO A 9 -15.92 -21.73 11.17
CA PRO A 9 -16.83 -22.56 11.94
C PRO A 9 -18.06 -22.93 11.09
N ASN A 10 -18.64 -24.10 11.35
CA ASN A 10 -19.55 -24.84 10.48
C ASN A 10 -20.88 -24.16 10.07
N PHE A 11 -21.16 -22.89 10.42
CA PHE A 11 -22.43 -22.22 10.11
C PHE A 11 -22.27 -20.71 9.90
N VAL A 12 -21.64 -20.29 8.80
CA VAL A 12 -21.74 -18.90 8.28
C VAL A 12 -22.37 -18.97 6.89
N SER A 13 -23.38 -18.14 6.61
CA SER A 13 -24.03 -18.14 5.29
C SER A 13 -23.10 -17.53 4.24
N PHE A 14 -23.12 -18.07 3.02
CA PHE A 14 -22.31 -17.55 1.91
C PHE A 14 -22.57 -16.05 1.62
N GLU A 15 -23.80 -15.60 1.84
CA GLU A 15 -24.20 -14.21 1.69
C GLU A 15 -23.52 -13.29 2.73
N GLU A 16 -23.43 -13.73 3.99
CA GLU A 16 -22.71 -13.00 5.04
C GLU A 16 -21.20 -12.94 4.78
N ILE A 17 -20.61 -14.02 4.25
CA ILE A 17 -19.20 -14.07 3.84
C ILE A 17 -18.94 -13.06 2.72
N MET A 18 -19.78 -13.06 1.67
CA MET A 18 -19.64 -12.14 0.54
C MET A 18 -19.84 -10.68 0.95
N LYS A 19 -20.79 -10.41 1.85
CA LYS A 19 -21.00 -9.06 2.40
C LYS A 19 -19.76 -8.59 3.17
N THR A 20 -19.21 -9.44 4.03
CA THR A 20 -18.00 -9.14 4.83
C THR A 20 -16.79 -8.89 3.93
N ALA A 21 -16.58 -9.74 2.92
CA ALA A 21 -15.49 -9.57 1.94
C ALA A 21 -15.61 -8.25 1.17
N ASN A 22 -16.82 -7.87 0.75
CA ASN A 22 -17.07 -6.60 0.09
C ASN A 22 -16.82 -5.40 1.01
N GLU A 23 -17.18 -5.48 2.28
CA GLU A 23 -16.90 -4.42 3.26
C GLU A 23 -15.39 -4.26 3.50
N MET A 24 -14.66 -5.37 3.65
CA MET A 24 -13.21 -5.35 3.78
C MET A 24 -12.52 -4.78 2.54
N SER A 25 -12.98 -5.13 1.33
CA SER A 25 -12.47 -4.56 0.09
C SER A 25 -12.66 -3.04 0.02
N ARG A 26 -13.81 -2.54 0.47
CA ARG A 26 -14.06 -1.09 0.56
C ARG A 26 -13.17 -0.41 1.59
N MET A 27 -12.94 -1.03 2.76
CA MET A 27 -12.01 -0.51 3.77
C MET A 27 -10.57 -0.46 3.24
N ALA A 28 -10.13 -1.52 2.55
CA ALA A 28 -8.83 -1.56 1.90
C ALA A 28 -8.68 -0.44 0.86
N LEU A 29 -9.72 -0.21 0.03
CA LEU A 29 -9.72 0.88 -0.94
C LEU A 29 -9.60 2.27 -0.28
N VAL A 30 -10.33 2.50 0.82
CA VAL A 30 -10.20 3.76 1.58
C VAL A 30 -8.78 3.93 2.09
N ASN A 31 -8.17 2.88 2.63
CA ASN A 31 -6.76 2.92 3.08
C ASN A 31 -5.79 3.19 1.92
N GLU A 32 -6.01 2.60 0.74
CA GLU A 32 -5.23 2.94 -0.45
C GLU A 32 -5.32 4.44 -0.79
N ILE A 33 -6.53 5.02 -0.79
CA ILE A 33 -6.73 6.44 -1.07
C ILE A 33 -6.08 7.34 -0.01
N VAL A 34 -6.10 6.94 1.27
CA VAL A 34 -5.57 7.72 2.39
C VAL A 34 -4.04 7.75 2.38
N PHE A 35 -3.40 6.60 2.18
CA PHE A 35 -1.96 6.45 2.35
C PHE A 35 -1.15 6.63 1.06
N ASN A 36 -1.73 6.29 -0.10
CA ASN A 36 -1.06 6.42 -1.39
C ASN A 36 -1.51 7.70 -2.11
N GLN A 37 -0.63 8.70 -2.13
CA GLN A 37 -0.91 9.99 -2.77
C GLN A 37 -1.01 9.89 -4.30
N ASP A 38 -0.44 8.86 -4.90
CA ASP A 38 -0.48 8.67 -6.35
C ASP A 38 -1.54 7.64 -6.75
N PHE A 39 -2.37 7.19 -5.80
CA PHE A 39 -3.41 6.20 -6.08
C PHE A 39 -4.34 6.68 -7.21
N LYS A 40 -4.42 5.85 -8.24
CA LYS A 40 -5.32 5.97 -9.38
C LYS A 40 -5.89 4.60 -9.70
N LEU A 41 -7.13 4.58 -10.16
CA LEU A 41 -7.74 3.43 -10.80
C LEU A 41 -7.10 3.24 -12.17
N GLU A 42 -6.56 2.05 -12.38
CA GLU A 42 -6.01 1.61 -13.65
C GLU A 42 -7.09 0.86 -14.45
N ARG A 43 -6.91 0.77 -15.78
CA ARG A 43 -7.76 -0.10 -16.59
C ARG A 43 -7.53 -1.53 -16.16
N LYS A 44 -8.62 -2.30 -16.10
CA LYS A 44 -8.55 -3.74 -15.84
C LYS A 44 -7.66 -4.49 -16.85
N GLU A 45 -7.54 -3.98 -18.07
CA GLU A 45 -6.69 -4.53 -19.14
C GLU A 45 -5.18 -4.32 -18.89
N ASP A 46 -4.80 -3.23 -18.22
CA ASP A 46 -3.41 -2.94 -17.86
C ASP A 46 -2.98 -3.69 -16.59
N SER A 47 -3.94 -4.06 -15.74
CA SER A 47 -3.69 -4.93 -14.60
C SER A 47 -3.47 -6.37 -15.08
N SER A 48 -2.30 -6.94 -14.80
CA SER A 48 -1.88 -8.31 -15.15
C SER A 48 -2.72 -9.45 -14.52
N SER A 49 -3.94 -9.13 -14.05
CA SER A 49 -4.79 -9.94 -13.19
C SER A 49 -6.04 -10.53 -13.85
N LEU A 50 -6.39 -10.10 -15.07
CA LEU A 50 -7.49 -10.71 -15.80
C LEU A 50 -7.12 -12.12 -16.25
N SER A 51 -7.97 -13.10 -15.93
CA SER A 51 -7.85 -14.41 -16.56
C SER A 51 -8.05 -14.24 -18.06
N LYS A 52 -7.21 -14.89 -18.88
CA LYS A 52 -7.34 -14.87 -20.35
C LYS A 52 -8.76 -15.18 -20.83
N LEU A 53 -9.50 -15.97 -20.06
CA LEU A 53 -10.90 -16.28 -20.33
C LEU A 53 -11.79 -15.04 -20.22
N GLU A 54 -11.68 -14.26 -19.14
CA GLU A 54 -12.51 -13.07 -18.91
C GLU A 54 -12.30 -12.00 -19.99
N SER A 55 -11.05 -11.78 -20.43
CA SER A 55 -10.75 -10.85 -21.52
C SER A 55 -11.36 -11.32 -22.83
N THR A 56 -11.22 -12.61 -23.18
CA THR A 56 -11.81 -13.17 -24.40
C THR A 56 -13.33 -13.11 -24.38
N VAL A 57 -13.98 -13.42 -23.25
CA VAL A 57 -15.44 -13.31 -23.13
C VAL A 57 -15.89 -11.86 -23.33
N ARG A 58 -15.22 -10.89 -22.71
CA ARG A 58 -15.55 -9.47 -22.85
C ARG A 58 -15.40 -8.97 -24.28
N GLU A 59 -14.30 -9.29 -24.95
CA GLU A 59 -14.08 -8.94 -26.35
C GLU A 59 -15.13 -9.55 -27.27
N THR A 60 -15.47 -10.84 -27.04
CA THR A 60 -16.50 -11.54 -27.80
C THR A 60 -17.88 -10.88 -27.62
N MET A 61 -18.24 -10.49 -26.39
CA MET A 61 -19.49 -9.77 -26.12
C MET A 61 -19.52 -8.39 -26.79
N LYS A 62 -18.43 -7.61 -26.68
CA LYS A 62 -18.31 -6.30 -27.36
C LYS A 62 -18.46 -6.46 -28.87
N LYS A 63 -17.81 -7.46 -29.47
CA LYS A 63 -17.92 -7.74 -30.90
C LYS A 63 -19.35 -8.11 -31.30
N ALA A 64 -19.97 -9.05 -30.58
CA ALA A 64 -21.36 -9.46 -30.84
C ALA A 64 -22.35 -8.29 -30.77
N PHE A 65 -22.15 -7.33 -29.85
CA PHE A 65 -22.98 -6.13 -29.78
C PHE A 65 -22.93 -5.29 -31.07
N TRP A 66 -21.73 -5.05 -31.61
CA TRP A 66 -21.56 -4.26 -32.83
C TRP A 66 -22.02 -5.02 -34.07
N ASP A 67 -21.78 -6.35 -34.13
CA ASP A 67 -22.25 -7.20 -35.23
C ASP A 67 -23.80 -7.17 -35.33
N ILE A 68 -24.50 -7.26 -34.19
CA ILE A 68 -25.97 -7.15 -34.14
C ILE A 68 -26.45 -5.75 -34.55
N LEU A 69 -25.74 -4.69 -34.14
CA LEU A 69 -26.09 -3.32 -34.53
C LEU A 69 -25.95 -3.14 -36.04
N GLU A 70 -24.91 -3.69 -36.65
CA GLU A 70 -24.69 -3.66 -38.10
C GLU A 70 -25.77 -4.43 -38.85
N GLU A 71 -26.12 -5.63 -38.38
CA GLU A 71 -27.19 -6.45 -38.96
C GLU A 71 -28.55 -5.71 -38.92
N GLN A 72 -28.91 -5.13 -37.78
CA GLN A 72 -30.16 -4.39 -37.61
C GLN A 72 -30.26 -3.13 -38.49
N LEU A 73 -29.14 -2.46 -38.73
CA LEU A 73 -29.09 -1.29 -39.62
C LEU A 73 -29.14 -1.69 -41.10
N ALA A 74 -28.72 -2.91 -41.44
CA ALA A 74 -28.77 -3.45 -42.80
C ALA A 74 -30.15 -4.01 -43.19
N GLU A 75 -31.03 -4.31 -42.21
CA GLU A 75 -32.41 -4.75 -42.45
C GLU A 75 -33.23 -3.74 -43.28
N GLN A 76 -34.24 -4.23 -44.01
CA GLN A 76 -35.17 -3.41 -44.80
C GLN A 76 -36.62 -3.72 -44.35
N PRO A 77 -37.28 -2.86 -43.55
CA PRO A 77 -36.81 -1.57 -43.04
C PRO A 77 -35.79 -1.70 -41.89
N PRO A 78 -34.90 -0.70 -41.70
CA PRO A 78 -33.87 -0.73 -40.67
C PRO A 78 -34.45 -0.71 -39.27
N ASN A 79 -33.88 -1.51 -38.38
CA ASN A 79 -34.27 -1.63 -36.98
C ASN A 79 -33.30 -0.83 -36.10
N TYR A 80 -33.80 0.22 -35.45
CA TYR A 80 -32.95 1.13 -34.66
C TYR A 80 -32.97 0.85 -33.15
N LYS A 81 -33.54 -0.27 -32.70
CA LYS A 81 -33.68 -0.57 -31.26
C LYS A 81 -32.35 -0.53 -30.53
N GLN A 82 -31.32 -1.17 -31.09
CA GLN A 82 -29.99 -1.19 -30.48
C GLN A 82 -29.31 0.19 -30.49
N ALA A 83 -29.46 0.96 -31.57
CA ALA A 83 -28.93 2.32 -31.67
C ALA A 83 -29.55 3.27 -30.63
N ILE A 84 -30.85 3.15 -30.40
CA ILE A 84 -31.57 3.94 -29.37
C ILE A 84 -31.09 3.53 -27.97
N SER A 85 -30.89 2.24 -27.71
CA SER A 85 -30.33 1.76 -26.44
C SER A 85 -28.92 2.31 -26.20
N LEU A 86 -28.07 2.32 -27.22
CA LEU A 86 -26.73 2.88 -27.15
C LEU A 86 -26.74 4.38 -26.85
N LEU A 87 -27.59 5.15 -27.54
CA LEU A 87 -27.75 6.58 -27.27
C LEU A 87 -28.22 6.85 -25.84
N ASN A 88 -29.12 6.01 -25.31
CA ASN A 88 -29.56 6.11 -23.92
C ASN A 88 -28.41 5.84 -22.95
N GLU A 89 -27.60 4.80 -23.18
CA GLU A 89 -26.43 4.51 -22.35
C GLU A 89 -25.38 5.63 -22.40
N ILE A 90 -25.15 6.20 -23.58
CA ILE A 90 -24.26 7.37 -23.76
C ILE A 90 -24.81 8.56 -22.97
N LYS A 91 -26.11 8.87 -23.09
CA LYS A 91 -26.75 9.95 -22.32
C LYS A 91 -26.55 9.77 -20.82
N GLU A 92 -26.90 8.60 -20.29
CA GLU A 92 -26.73 8.31 -18.86
C GLU A 92 -25.27 8.43 -18.42
N THR A 93 -24.33 7.96 -19.25
CA THR A 93 -22.89 8.08 -18.98
C THR A 93 -22.43 9.53 -18.94
N LEU A 94 -22.87 10.37 -19.89
CA LEU A 94 -22.58 11.81 -19.90
C LEU A 94 -23.13 12.49 -18.65
N LEU A 95 -24.34 12.13 -18.23
CA LEU A 95 -24.96 12.68 -17.02
C LEU A 95 -24.20 12.30 -15.75
N LEU A 96 -23.60 11.10 -15.68
CA LEU A 96 -22.75 10.67 -14.55
C LEU A 96 -21.46 11.49 -14.42
N PHE A 97 -20.97 12.12 -15.50
CA PHE A 97 -19.80 13.00 -15.45
C PHE A 97 -20.10 14.37 -14.88
N LEU A 98 -21.38 14.76 -14.79
CA LEU A 98 -21.76 16.09 -14.37
C LEU A 98 -21.77 16.23 -12.85
N MET A 99 -21.05 17.23 -12.35
CA MET A 99 -21.19 17.68 -10.97
C MET A 99 -22.53 18.42 -10.76
N PRO A 100 -23.04 18.52 -9.52
CA PRO A 100 -24.28 19.23 -9.21
C PRO A 100 -24.33 20.69 -9.72
N GLN A 101 -23.17 21.30 -9.95
CA GLN A 101 -23.02 22.68 -10.44
C GLN A 101 -23.32 22.80 -11.95
N HIS A 102 -23.24 21.72 -12.73
CA HIS A 102 -23.44 21.72 -14.19
C HIS A 102 -24.92 21.68 -14.60
N VAL A 103 -25.78 22.47 -13.96
CA VAL A 103 -27.24 22.43 -14.18
C VAL A 103 -27.62 22.78 -15.62
N GLN A 104 -26.97 23.78 -16.22
CA GLN A 104 -27.25 24.20 -17.60
C GLN A 104 -26.91 23.10 -18.61
N LEU A 105 -25.71 22.52 -18.51
CA LEU A 105 -25.27 21.42 -19.38
C LEU A 105 -26.12 20.17 -19.19
N LYS A 106 -26.55 19.89 -17.95
CA LYS A 106 -27.48 18.78 -17.66
C LYS A 106 -28.81 18.96 -18.40
N ASN A 107 -29.38 20.17 -18.38
CA ASN A 107 -30.62 20.47 -19.08
C ASN A 107 -30.43 20.38 -20.60
N GLU A 108 -29.35 20.95 -21.12
CA GLU A 108 -28.96 20.89 -22.54
C GLU A 108 -28.87 19.43 -23.06
N ILE A 109 -28.21 18.55 -22.30
CA ILE A 109 -28.10 17.11 -22.62
C ILE A 109 -29.48 16.44 -22.60
N ASN A 110 -30.33 16.74 -21.61
CA ASN A 110 -31.65 16.13 -21.50
C ASN A 110 -32.59 16.55 -22.64
N GLU A 111 -32.49 17.80 -23.10
CA GLU A 111 -33.29 18.33 -24.21
C GLU A 111 -32.84 17.79 -25.57
N ILE A 112 -31.53 17.76 -25.83
CA ILE A 112 -31.01 17.34 -27.14
C ILE A 112 -31.03 15.82 -27.29
N LEU A 113 -30.69 15.08 -26.23
CA LEU A 113 -30.75 13.62 -26.18
C LEU A 113 -32.04 13.14 -25.51
N ASP A 114 -33.20 13.68 -25.91
CA ASP A 114 -34.50 13.14 -25.51
C ASP A 114 -34.79 11.84 -26.27
N ILE A 115 -34.76 10.72 -25.55
CA ILE A 115 -34.89 9.37 -26.13
C ILE A 115 -36.28 9.14 -26.74
N ASP A 116 -37.32 9.71 -26.15
CA ASP A 116 -38.68 9.52 -26.65
C ASP A 116 -38.92 10.36 -27.91
N LEU A 117 -38.36 11.56 -27.96
CA LEU A 117 -38.33 12.37 -29.18
C LEU A 117 -37.47 11.71 -30.28
N ILE A 118 -36.34 11.11 -29.92
CA ILE A 118 -35.46 10.41 -30.88
C ILE A 118 -36.19 9.20 -31.46
N LYS A 119 -36.86 8.38 -30.64
CA LYS A 119 -37.70 7.27 -31.12
C LYS A 119 -38.73 7.75 -32.14
N GLN A 120 -39.46 8.82 -31.83
CA GLN A 120 -40.44 9.39 -32.77
C GLN A 120 -39.81 9.86 -34.08
N LYS A 121 -38.63 10.50 -34.03
CA LYS A 121 -37.91 10.92 -35.25
C LYS A 121 -37.41 9.74 -36.08
N VAL A 122 -37.03 8.65 -35.42
CA VAL A 122 -36.61 7.40 -36.04
C VAL A 122 -37.80 6.73 -36.74
N ASP A 123 -38.95 6.61 -36.08
CA ASP A 123 -40.16 6.00 -36.64
C ASP A 123 -40.66 6.75 -37.89
N ASN A 124 -40.40 8.06 -37.96
CA ASN A 124 -40.73 8.91 -39.10
C ASN A 124 -39.61 8.99 -40.17
N GLY A 125 -38.46 8.34 -39.96
CA GLY A 125 -37.34 8.32 -40.90
C GLY A 125 -36.54 9.63 -41.02
N ILE A 126 -36.63 10.54 -40.03
CA ILE A 126 -36.01 11.88 -40.06
C ILE A 126 -34.82 11.99 -39.08
N ALA A 127 -34.47 10.91 -38.38
CA ALA A 127 -33.40 10.93 -37.38
C ALA A 127 -32.00 11.15 -37.99
N ASP A 128 -31.29 12.16 -37.49
CA ASP A 128 -29.91 12.47 -37.88
C ASP A 128 -28.93 12.04 -36.77
N PHE A 129 -28.43 10.81 -36.90
CA PHE A 129 -27.46 10.23 -35.96
C PHE A 129 -26.09 10.92 -36.02
N GLN A 130 -25.72 11.52 -37.15
CA GLN A 130 -24.45 12.24 -37.29
C GLN A 130 -24.46 13.50 -36.43
N ARG A 131 -25.59 14.22 -36.41
CA ARG A 131 -25.77 15.39 -35.55
C ARG A 131 -25.71 15.02 -34.05
N TYR A 132 -26.31 13.90 -33.65
CA TYR A 132 -26.22 13.45 -32.26
C TYR A 132 -24.77 13.09 -31.87
N ALA A 133 -24.04 12.40 -32.75
CA ALA A 133 -22.64 12.06 -32.51
C ALA A 133 -21.74 13.32 -32.37
N GLN A 134 -21.93 14.31 -33.24
CA GLN A 134 -21.20 15.59 -33.15
C GLN A 134 -21.52 16.34 -31.86
N TYR A 135 -22.78 16.35 -31.42
CA TYR A 135 -23.15 16.93 -30.14
C TYR A 135 -22.49 16.20 -28.97
N ILE A 136 -22.53 14.87 -28.95
CA ILE A 136 -21.86 14.06 -27.92
C ILE A 136 -20.36 14.38 -27.87
N LEU A 137 -19.67 14.43 -29.02
CA LEU A 137 -18.26 14.79 -29.10
C LEU A 137 -17.98 16.20 -28.58
N SER A 138 -18.88 17.15 -28.85
CA SER A 138 -18.76 18.52 -28.33
C SER A 138 -18.88 18.57 -26.80
N VAL A 139 -19.79 17.78 -26.22
CA VAL A 139 -19.93 17.65 -24.76
C VAL A 139 -18.69 16.97 -24.17
N CYS A 140 -18.21 15.90 -24.81
CA CYS A 140 -16.97 15.23 -24.40
C CYS A 140 -15.78 16.20 -24.42
N SER A 141 -15.64 17.02 -25.47
CA SER A 141 -14.57 18.01 -25.59
C SER A 141 -14.61 19.08 -24.50
N ARG A 142 -15.81 19.47 -24.03
CA ARG A 142 -15.97 20.41 -22.92
C ARG A 142 -15.62 19.80 -21.55
N LEU A 143 -15.70 18.47 -21.43
CA LEU A 143 -15.58 17.74 -20.15
C LEU A 143 -14.26 16.98 -20.00
N CYS A 144 -13.57 16.63 -21.09
CA CYS A 144 -12.37 15.82 -21.06
C CYS A 144 -11.12 16.61 -20.65
N CYS A 145 -10.05 15.89 -20.28
CA CYS A 145 -8.74 16.50 -20.09
C CYS A 145 -8.05 16.74 -21.46
N PRO A 146 -7.11 17.69 -21.56
CA PRO A 146 -6.45 18.05 -22.83
C PRO A 146 -5.74 16.87 -23.52
N ALA A 147 -5.34 15.85 -22.75
CA ALA A 147 -4.71 14.64 -23.29
C ALA A 147 -5.64 13.81 -24.20
N ARG A 148 -6.94 14.09 -24.21
CA ARG A 148 -7.94 13.40 -25.05
C ARG A 148 -8.34 14.18 -26.30
N ASP A 149 -7.83 15.39 -26.48
CA ASP A 149 -8.20 16.27 -27.60
C ASP A 149 -7.85 15.65 -28.96
N GLU A 150 -6.73 14.93 -29.07
CA GLU A 150 -6.36 14.21 -30.29
C GLU A 150 -7.34 13.06 -30.62
N MET A 151 -7.77 12.31 -29.60
CA MET A 151 -8.76 11.25 -29.78
C MET A 151 -10.10 11.81 -30.27
N ILE A 152 -10.54 12.94 -29.72
CA ILE A 152 -11.77 13.61 -30.15
C ILE A 152 -11.64 14.11 -31.59
N LYS A 153 -10.52 14.71 -31.97
CA LYS A 153 -10.27 15.14 -33.35
C LYS A 153 -10.36 13.98 -34.33
N ASN A 154 -9.70 12.86 -34.03
CA ASN A 154 -9.75 11.67 -34.88
C ASN A 154 -11.20 11.15 -35.03
N LEU A 155 -12.00 11.18 -33.96
CA LEU A 155 -13.41 10.78 -34.02
C LEU A 155 -14.26 11.75 -34.84
N THR A 156 -13.99 13.06 -34.82
CA THR A 156 -14.74 14.04 -35.63
C THR A 156 -14.55 13.87 -37.14
N GLU A 157 -13.48 13.20 -37.58
CA GLU A 157 -13.19 12.95 -39.00
C GLU A 157 -13.93 11.72 -39.55
N ILE A 158 -14.42 10.83 -38.68
CA ILE A 158 -15.11 9.60 -39.06
C ILE A 158 -16.52 9.93 -39.56
N LYS A 159 -16.84 9.50 -40.79
CA LYS A 159 -18.16 9.70 -41.42
C LYS A 159 -19.11 8.52 -41.25
N ASP A 160 -18.57 7.32 -41.05
CA ASP A 160 -19.37 6.11 -40.90
C ASP A 160 -19.95 6.02 -39.48
N MET A 161 -21.26 5.75 -39.38
CA MET A 161 -21.99 5.77 -38.11
C MET A 161 -21.45 4.76 -37.10
N ILE A 162 -21.25 3.50 -37.50
CA ILE A 162 -20.86 2.42 -36.58
C ILE A 162 -19.45 2.65 -36.02
N PRO A 163 -18.41 2.90 -36.84
CA PRO A 163 -17.07 3.22 -36.33
C PRO A 163 -17.05 4.46 -35.44
N LEU A 164 -17.84 5.49 -35.77
CA LEU A 164 -17.95 6.71 -34.98
C LEU A 164 -18.52 6.44 -33.58
N PHE A 165 -19.67 5.77 -33.50
CA PHE A 165 -20.29 5.44 -32.20
C PHE A 165 -19.47 4.46 -31.39
N LYS A 166 -18.77 3.51 -32.05
CA LYS A 166 -17.81 2.63 -31.39
C LYS A 166 -16.67 3.42 -30.75
N GLY A 167 -16.07 4.35 -31.50
CA GLY A 167 -15.01 5.20 -30.99
C GLY A 167 -15.48 6.16 -29.89
N ILE A 168 -16.71 6.69 -29.99
CA ILE A 168 -17.34 7.47 -28.91
C ILE A 168 -17.52 6.62 -27.65
N PHE A 169 -18.00 5.38 -27.79
CA PHE A 169 -18.18 4.48 -26.65
C PHE A 169 -16.84 4.16 -25.97
N GLU A 170 -15.80 3.86 -26.76
CA GLU A 170 -14.44 3.67 -26.25
C GLU A 170 -13.91 4.93 -25.54
N LEU A 171 -14.11 6.12 -26.13
CA LEU A 171 -13.78 7.40 -25.49
C LEU A 171 -14.48 7.57 -24.14
N LEU A 172 -15.77 7.26 -24.06
CA LEU A 172 -16.53 7.34 -22.81
C LEU A 172 -16.01 6.35 -21.76
N GLU A 173 -15.63 5.12 -22.14
CA GLU A 173 -14.97 4.17 -21.22
C GLU A 173 -13.67 4.74 -20.65
N VAL A 174 -12.87 5.40 -21.48
CA VAL A 174 -11.65 6.10 -21.03
C VAL A 174 -11.99 7.24 -20.07
N MET A 175 -12.93 8.08 -20.47
CA MET A 175 -13.35 9.24 -19.69
C MET A 175 -13.90 8.83 -18.33
N ARG A 176 -14.60 7.70 -18.20
CA ARG A 176 -15.06 7.17 -16.91
C ARG A 176 -13.92 7.00 -15.92
N LEU A 177 -12.77 6.50 -16.37
CA LEU A 177 -11.59 6.35 -15.51
C LEU A 177 -10.94 7.69 -15.20
N ASP A 178 -10.84 8.58 -16.19
CA ASP A 178 -10.31 9.93 -16.00
C ASP A 178 -11.14 10.69 -14.94
N PHE A 179 -12.48 10.65 -15.04
CA PHE A 179 -13.39 11.24 -14.06
C PHE A 179 -13.32 10.56 -12.70
N ALA A 180 -13.27 9.23 -12.63
CA ALA A 180 -13.13 8.54 -11.35
C ALA A 180 -11.84 8.93 -10.63
N ASN A 181 -10.72 9.00 -11.36
CA ASN A 181 -9.43 9.45 -10.83
C ASN A 181 -9.44 10.92 -10.41
N PHE A 182 -10.07 11.79 -11.21
CA PHE A 182 -10.29 13.19 -10.84
C PHE A 182 -11.09 13.32 -9.54
N TYR A 183 -12.20 12.59 -9.41
CA TYR A 183 -13.03 12.61 -8.20
C TYR A 183 -12.29 12.05 -6.99
N ILE A 184 -11.50 10.97 -7.14
CA ILE A 184 -10.65 10.46 -6.05
C ILE A 184 -9.70 11.56 -5.57
N GLN A 185 -9.04 12.26 -6.48
CA GLN A 185 -8.13 13.36 -6.12
C GLN A 185 -8.88 14.52 -5.43
N GLN A 186 -10.03 14.92 -5.97
CA GLN A 186 -10.84 16.00 -5.43
C GLN A 186 -11.38 15.69 -4.03
N PHE A 187 -11.88 14.47 -3.81
CA PHE A 187 -12.48 14.06 -2.54
C PHE A 187 -11.46 13.51 -1.53
N ARG A 188 -10.21 13.24 -1.93
CA ARG A 188 -9.19 12.69 -1.01
C ARG A 188 -9.07 13.45 0.31
N PRO A 189 -9.03 14.79 0.36
CA PRO A 189 -8.94 15.50 1.64
C PRO A 189 -10.12 15.19 2.58
N HIS A 190 -11.34 15.10 2.02
CA HIS A 190 -12.54 14.73 2.78
C HIS A 190 -12.51 13.26 3.23
N ILE A 191 -12.03 12.36 2.36
CA ILE A 191 -11.86 10.94 2.69
C ILE A 191 -10.83 10.79 3.82
N GLN A 192 -9.71 11.52 3.78
CA GLN A 192 -8.70 11.49 4.84
C GLN A 192 -9.26 11.94 6.19
N LEU A 193 -10.06 13.01 6.22
CA LEU A 193 -10.69 13.48 7.46
C LEU A 193 -11.70 12.48 8.04
N ALA A 194 -12.50 11.84 7.20
CA ALA A 194 -13.56 10.91 7.64
C ALA A 194 -13.09 9.45 7.80
N SER A 195 -11.91 9.11 7.27
CA SER A 195 -11.40 7.73 7.17
C SER A 195 -11.34 6.99 8.51
N VAL A 196 -10.86 7.67 9.57
CA VAL A 196 -10.76 7.09 10.92
C VAL A 196 -12.13 6.71 11.48
N GLU A 197 -13.12 7.61 11.38
CA GLU A 197 -14.47 7.36 11.88
C GLU A 197 -15.17 6.28 11.06
N TYR A 198 -14.97 6.29 9.73
CA TYR A 198 -15.47 5.26 8.84
C TYR A 198 -14.92 3.87 9.20
N GLU A 199 -13.60 3.74 9.37
CA GLU A 199 -12.95 2.47 9.70
C GLU A 199 -13.37 1.97 11.08
N ARG A 200 -13.47 2.86 12.08
CA ARG A 200 -14.01 2.54 13.41
C ARG A 200 -15.42 1.97 13.33
N GLY A 201 -16.30 2.64 12.59
CA GLY A 201 -17.70 2.21 12.43
C GLY A 201 -17.81 0.84 11.76
N LYS A 202 -17.04 0.62 10.69
CA LYS A 202 -17.02 -0.67 10.00
C LYS A 202 -16.41 -1.78 10.84
N PHE A 203 -15.30 -1.53 11.52
CA PHE A 203 -14.68 -2.52 12.38
C PHE A 203 -15.55 -2.90 13.58
N LYS A 204 -16.27 -1.93 14.16
CA LYS A 204 -17.28 -2.20 15.19
C LYS A 204 -18.38 -3.15 14.68
N ASN A 205 -18.91 -2.89 13.49
CA ASN A 205 -19.93 -3.77 12.88
C ASN A 205 -19.38 -5.18 12.63
N LEU A 206 -18.10 -5.30 12.22
CA LEU A 206 -17.44 -6.59 12.06
C LEU A 206 -17.39 -7.35 13.38
N ILE A 207 -16.97 -6.72 14.48
CA ILE A 207 -16.94 -7.35 15.79
C ILE A 207 -18.34 -7.80 16.23
N GLU A 208 -19.34 -6.93 16.10
CA GLU A 208 -20.73 -7.25 16.49
C GLU A 208 -21.29 -8.44 15.68
N ALA A 209 -20.99 -8.50 14.38
CA ALA A 209 -21.39 -9.61 13.53
C ALA A 209 -20.75 -10.95 13.94
N HIS A 210 -19.47 -10.94 14.29
CA HIS A 210 -18.73 -12.15 14.68
C HIS A 210 -18.97 -12.55 16.14
N GLN A 211 -19.32 -11.61 17.02
CA GLN A 211 -19.69 -11.89 18.40
C GLN A 211 -20.93 -12.79 18.48
N LYS A 212 -21.85 -12.67 17.50
CA LYS A 212 -23.01 -13.58 17.35
C LYS A 212 -22.60 -15.05 17.23
N TYR A 213 -21.41 -15.31 16.67
CA TYR A 213 -20.87 -16.64 16.43
C TYR A 213 -19.83 -17.08 17.47
N GLN A 214 -19.63 -16.31 18.55
CA GLN A 214 -18.61 -16.55 19.59
C GLN A 214 -17.18 -16.66 19.04
N ILE A 215 -16.89 -16.00 17.91
CA ILE A 215 -15.56 -15.95 17.31
C ILE A 215 -14.80 -14.76 17.90
N ASP A 216 -13.60 -14.98 18.42
CA ASP A 216 -12.69 -13.90 18.81
C ASP A 216 -12.03 -13.29 17.57
N VAL A 217 -12.35 -12.03 17.27
CA VAL A 217 -11.83 -11.28 16.11
C VAL A 217 -10.46 -10.64 16.41
N LEU A 218 -10.04 -10.64 17.68
CA LEU A 218 -8.84 -9.94 18.16
C LEU A 218 -7.85 -10.91 18.84
N GLU A 219 -7.88 -12.19 18.48
CA GLU A 219 -7.05 -13.22 19.11
C GLU A 219 -5.55 -12.91 18.92
N PHE A 220 -5.11 -12.69 17.69
CA PHE A 220 -3.71 -12.42 17.37
C PHE A 220 -3.27 -11.04 17.84
N THR A 221 -4.17 -10.06 17.78
CA THR A 221 -3.95 -8.72 18.36
C THR A 221 -3.72 -8.81 19.87
N THR A 222 -4.50 -9.64 20.56
CA THR A 222 -4.35 -9.87 22.00
C THR A 222 -3.05 -10.58 22.33
N LYS A 223 -2.69 -11.63 21.57
CA LYS A 223 -1.41 -12.34 21.70
C LYS A 223 -0.21 -11.39 21.48
N TRP A 224 -0.28 -10.53 20.46
CA TRP A 224 0.76 -9.55 20.14
C TRP A 224 0.99 -8.53 21.24
N ILE A 225 -0.09 -7.97 21.79
CA ILE A 225 0.03 -7.00 22.90
C ILE A 225 0.53 -7.71 24.16
N ARG A 226 0.02 -8.91 24.46
CA ARG A 226 0.42 -9.70 25.64
C ARG A 226 1.91 -10.01 25.65
N ARG A 227 2.48 -10.54 24.56
CA ARG A 227 3.92 -10.86 24.51
C ARG A 227 4.78 -9.62 24.79
N ASN A 228 4.35 -8.45 24.31
CA ASN A 228 5.09 -7.22 24.48
C ASN A 228 4.91 -6.64 25.89
N TYR A 229 3.75 -6.81 26.50
CA TYR A 229 3.53 -6.50 27.91
C TYR A 229 4.45 -7.32 28.82
N GLU A 230 4.53 -8.63 28.60
CA GLU A 230 5.30 -9.57 29.42
C GLU A 230 6.83 -9.37 29.29
N CYS A 231 7.30 -8.87 28.14
CA CYS A 231 8.71 -8.53 27.92
C CYS A 231 9.16 -7.21 28.57
N LEU A 232 8.24 -6.39 29.09
CA LEU A 232 8.54 -5.10 29.70
C LEU A 232 8.59 -5.21 31.23
N ASP A 233 9.57 -4.53 31.85
CA ASP A 233 9.52 -4.27 33.29
C ASP A 233 8.58 -3.10 33.56
N LEU A 234 7.39 -3.43 34.06
CA LEU A 234 6.29 -2.50 34.38
C LEU A 234 6.01 -2.43 35.88
N SER A 235 6.80 -3.12 36.71
CA SER A 235 6.54 -3.32 38.14
C SER A 235 6.47 -2.01 38.95
N ASN A 236 7.12 -0.96 38.46
CA ASN A 236 7.22 0.34 39.12
C ASN A 236 6.38 1.45 38.45
N GLU A 237 5.64 1.14 37.38
CA GLU A 237 4.92 2.14 36.60
C GLU A 237 3.57 2.47 37.24
N MET A 238 3.49 3.61 37.92
CA MET A 238 2.26 4.08 38.58
C MET A 238 1.34 4.91 37.66
N ASP A 239 1.87 5.46 36.56
CA ASP A 239 1.08 6.22 35.59
C ASP A 239 0.51 5.27 34.52
N MET A 240 -0.80 5.04 34.58
CA MET A 240 -1.51 4.16 33.65
C MET A 240 -1.45 4.67 32.20
N LYS A 241 -1.43 5.98 31.97
CA LYS A 241 -1.30 6.54 30.62
C LYS A 241 0.09 6.26 30.07
N HIS A 242 1.12 6.39 30.90
CA HIS A 242 2.49 6.08 30.51
C HIS A 242 2.66 4.58 30.23
N LEU A 243 2.14 3.72 31.11
CA LEU A 243 2.15 2.27 30.95
C LEU A 243 1.54 1.84 29.61
N PHE A 244 0.34 2.32 29.29
CA PHE A 244 -0.36 1.96 28.05
C PHE A 244 0.41 2.42 26.82
N ASN A 245 0.96 3.64 26.85
CA ASN A 245 1.82 4.13 25.77
C ASN A 245 3.08 3.28 25.61
N LYS A 246 3.76 2.94 26.70
CA LYS A 246 4.99 2.13 26.69
C LYS A 246 4.74 0.76 26.07
N VAL A 247 3.66 0.08 26.48
CA VAL A 247 3.27 -1.21 25.90
C VAL A 247 2.95 -1.10 24.43
N LEU A 248 2.12 -0.11 24.03
CA LEU A 248 1.78 0.05 22.61
C LEU A 248 2.97 0.38 21.74
N ILE A 249 3.87 1.27 22.18
CA ILE A 249 5.07 1.62 21.43
C ILE A 249 5.95 0.39 21.26
N ALA A 250 6.21 -0.36 22.34
CA ALA A 250 6.96 -1.61 22.28
C ALA A 250 6.33 -2.60 21.29
N SER A 251 5.00 -2.77 21.35
CA SER A 251 4.25 -3.61 20.40
C SER A 251 4.44 -3.17 18.95
N TYR A 252 4.40 -1.88 18.63
CA TYR A 252 4.65 -1.42 17.27
C TYR A 252 6.10 -1.61 16.84
N ILE A 253 7.08 -1.37 17.72
CA ILE A 253 8.50 -1.59 17.42
C ILE A 253 8.81 -3.07 17.19
N ASP A 254 8.09 -3.97 17.86
CA ASP A 254 8.17 -5.41 17.65
C ASP A 254 7.89 -5.83 16.20
N LEU A 255 7.00 -5.10 15.50
CA LEU A 255 6.70 -5.33 14.09
C LEU A 255 7.88 -5.02 13.16
N LEU A 256 8.87 -4.26 13.63
CA LEU A 256 10.00 -3.80 12.83
C LEU A 256 11.27 -4.64 13.03
N ARG A 257 11.20 -5.72 13.82
CA ARG A 257 12.33 -6.62 14.07
C ARG A 257 12.57 -7.54 12.87
N CYS A 258 13.74 -7.43 12.24
CA CYS A 258 14.13 -8.22 11.08
C CYS A 258 14.97 -9.45 11.48
N LEU A 259 15.85 -9.32 12.48
CA LEU A 259 16.81 -10.39 12.82
C LEU A 259 16.19 -11.53 13.63
N ASN A 260 15.24 -11.18 14.49
CA ASN A 260 14.46 -12.13 15.30
C ASN A 260 13.00 -11.64 15.29
N PRO A 261 12.25 -11.89 14.21
CA PRO A 261 10.85 -11.49 14.15
C PRO A 261 10.07 -12.26 15.22
N SER A 262 9.22 -11.55 15.96
CA SER A 262 8.35 -12.15 16.96
C SER A 262 7.14 -12.89 16.35
N PHE A 263 6.96 -12.78 15.03
CA PHE A 263 5.86 -13.34 14.24
C PHE A 263 6.38 -14.30 13.18
N ASN A 264 5.61 -15.34 12.89
CA ASN A 264 5.87 -16.24 11.76
C ASN A 264 5.12 -15.77 10.52
N CYS A 265 5.37 -14.53 10.10
CA CYS A 265 4.86 -14.07 8.83
C CYS A 265 5.64 -14.76 7.69
N TYR A 266 4.93 -15.51 6.85
CA TYR A 266 5.46 -16.19 5.65
C TYR A 266 6.30 -17.47 5.86
N MET A 267 6.19 -18.14 7.01
CA MET A 267 6.74 -19.51 7.13
C MET A 267 5.88 -20.52 6.37
N ILE A 268 6.04 -20.58 5.04
CA ILE A 268 5.62 -21.72 4.23
C ILE A 268 6.82 -22.67 4.16
N LYS A 269 6.88 -23.67 5.03
CA LYS A 269 7.59 -24.92 4.71
C LYS A 269 7.27 -26.05 5.69
N ASN A 270 6.95 -27.21 5.11
CA ASN A 270 7.58 -28.44 5.53
C ASN A 270 7.74 -29.37 4.32
N GLU A 271 8.97 -29.50 3.81
CA GLU A 271 9.34 -30.49 2.78
C GLU A 271 9.39 -31.94 3.33
N GLN A 272 8.98 -32.16 4.58
CA GLN A 272 9.06 -33.47 5.24
C GLN A 272 7.72 -34.03 5.77
N LYS A 273 6.63 -33.25 5.79
CA LYS A 273 5.30 -33.72 6.20
C LYS A 273 4.24 -33.03 5.35
N ASN A 274 3.49 -33.81 4.57
CA ASN A 274 2.38 -33.37 3.70
C ASN A 274 1.16 -32.84 4.49
N GLU A 275 1.36 -31.94 5.45
CA GLU A 275 0.29 -31.25 6.17
C GLU A 275 0.68 -29.77 6.33
N SER A 276 -0.03 -28.92 5.59
CA SER A 276 0.15 -27.47 5.59
C SER A 276 -0.76 -26.84 6.64
N LEU A 277 -0.21 -26.44 7.79
CA LEU A 277 -0.89 -25.51 8.69
C LEU A 277 -0.24 -24.12 8.54
N LEU A 278 -0.98 -23.21 7.90
CA LEU A 278 -0.70 -21.79 7.86
C LEU A 278 -0.94 -21.23 9.26
N GLU A 279 0.11 -20.89 10.00
CA GLU A 279 -0.03 -20.10 11.23
C GLU A 279 0.54 -18.71 10.97
N ASP A 280 -0.29 -17.86 10.34
CA ASP A 280 -0.01 -16.44 10.15
C ASP A 280 -0.58 -15.69 11.36
N ASP A 281 0.25 -15.49 12.38
CA ASP A 281 -0.12 -14.90 13.67
C ASP A 281 -0.12 -13.35 13.65
N TYR A 282 -0.28 -12.76 12.47
CA TYR A 282 -0.22 -11.32 12.28
C TYR A 282 -1.45 -10.62 12.89
N PRO A 283 -1.30 -9.45 13.57
CA PRO A 283 -2.41 -8.83 14.30
C PRO A 283 -3.52 -8.37 13.35
N GLU A 284 -4.76 -8.72 13.67
CA GLU A 284 -5.92 -8.48 12.82
C GLU A 284 -6.12 -6.98 12.53
N THR A 285 -5.86 -6.15 13.55
CA THR A 285 -5.97 -4.68 13.45
C THR A 285 -4.93 -4.04 12.54
N LEU A 286 -3.93 -4.78 12.07
CA LEU A 286 -2.87 -4.27 11.20
C LEU A 286 -2.97 -4.81 9.77
N LEU A 287 -3.91 -5.71 9.47
CA LEU A 287 -3.96 -6.41 8.19
C LEU A 287 -4.15 -5.48 6.98
N LEU A 288 -4.91 -4.39 7.12
CA LEU A 288 -5.10 -3.41 6.05
C LEU A 288 -3.83 -2.59 5.74
N ILE A 289 -2.89 -2.52 6.68
CA ILE A 289 -1.63 -1.78 6.53
C ILE A 289 -0.40 -2.69 6.48
N ARG A 290 -0.57 -4.02 6.51
CA ARG A 290 0.52 -5.01 6.54
C ARG A 290 1.55 -4.79 5.44
N ASN A 291 1.12 -4.72 4.18
CA ASN A 291 2.03 -4.52 3.04
C ASN A 291 2.90 -3.25 3.18
N ARG A 292 2.36 -2.22 3.84
CA ARG A 292 3.09 -0.96 4.09
C ARG A 292 4.11 -1.14 5.21
N ILE A 293 3.74 -1.86 6.26
CA ILE A 293 4.67 -2.24 7.33
C ILE A 293 5.78 -3.14 6.77
N ASP A 294 5.45 -4.08 5.89
CA ASP A 294 6.44 -4.94 5.19
C ASP A 294 7.40 -4.12 4.32
N SER A 295 6.92 -3.06 3.66
CA SER A 295 7.78 -2.14 2.91
C SER A 295 8.72 -1.34 3.83
N VAL A 296 8.22 -0.87 4.98
CA VAL A 296 9.04 -0.21 6.01
C VAL A 296 10.09 -1.17 6.57
N LEU A 297 9.69 -2.41 6.87
CA LEU A 297 10.56 -3.50 7.31
C LEU A 297 11.68 -3.77 6.30
N GLU A 298 11.36 -3.86 5.01
CA GLU A 298 12.36 -4.06 3.96
C GLU A 298 13.39 -2.92 3.93
N LYS A 299 12.94 -1.66 4.07
CA LYS A 299 13.83 -0.50 4.17
C LYS A 299 14.73 -0.58 5.42
N ILE A 300 14.18 -0.97 6.57
CA ILE A 300 14.95 -1.16 7.81
C ILE A 300 15.99 -2.27 7.64
N PHE A 301 15.62 -3.37 7.01
CA PHE A 301 16.54 -4.46 6.71
C PHE A 301 17.71 -3.97 5.85
N LYS A 302 17.44 -3.25 4.75
CA LYS A 302 18.47 -2.66 3.89
C LYS A 302 19.40 -1.72 4.68
N VAL A 303 18.84 -0.78 5.44
CA VAL A 303 19.66 0.16 6.23
C VAL A 303 20.47 -0.57 7.29
N THR A 304 19.89 -1.53 8.01
CA THR A 304 20.60 -2.36 9.00
C THR A 304 21.78 -3.10 8.37
N PHE A 305 21.54 -3.69 7.21
CA PHE A 305 22.53 -4.51 6.51
C PHE A 305 23.67 -3.68 5.93
N ILE A 306 23.37 -2.64 5.15
CA ILE A 306 24.36 -1.75 4.54
C ILE A 306 25.14 -1.01 5.63
N SER A 307 24.48 -0.55 6.69
CA SER A 307 25.17 0.13 7.79
C SER A 307 26.08 -0.80 8.59
N SER A 308 25.75 -2.09 8.71
CA SER A 308 26.64 -3.10 9.30
C SER A 308 27.89 -3.33 8.46
N VAL A 309 27.73 -3.41 7.13
CA VAL A 309 28.86 -3.47 6.19
C VAL A 309 29.74 -2.24 6.35
N PHE A 310 29.14 -1.04 6.41
CA PHE A 310 29.87 0.21 6.64
C PHE A 310 30.72 0.18 7.91
N VAL A 311 30.17 -0.31 9.03
CA VAL A 311 30.92 -0.40 10.29
C VAL A 311 32.15 -1.30 10.13
N VAL A 312 32.00 -2.47 9.51
CA VAL A 312 33.11 -3.41 9.26
C VAL A 312 34.14 -2.80 8.31
N THR A 313 33.68 -2.22 7.19
CA THR A 313 34.52 -1.61 6.17
C THR A 313 35.34 -0.44 6.71
N PHE A 314 34.72 0.52 7.40
CA PHE A 314 35.42 1.71 7.89
C PHE A 314 36.30 1.41 9.12
N ALA A 315 35.98 0.38 9.91
CA ALA A 315 36.89 -0.10 10.95
C ALA A 315 38.19 -0.69 10.36
N ALA A 316 38.12 -1.33 9.19
CA ALA A 316 39.29 -1.93 8.54
C ALA A 316 40.18 -0.92 7.81
N ILE A 317 39.60 0.11 7.19
CA ILE A 317 40.31 1.07 6.33
C ILE A 317 41.01 2.20 7.12
N GLY A 318 40.46 2.62 8.27
CA GLY A 318 41.01 3.70 9.08
C GLY A 318 40.78 5.13 8.53
N GLU A 319 41.35 6.14 9.19
CA GLU A 319 41.06 7.57 8.97
C GLU A 319 41.21 8.12 7.53
N PRO A 320 42.19 7.70 6.69
CA PRO A 320 42.47 8.35 5.41
C PRO A 320 41.31 8.33 4.41
N LEU A 321 40.54 7.23 4.37
CA LEU A 321 39.34 7.11 3.52
C LEU A 321 38.05 7.22 4.33
N GLN A 322 38.11 7.01 5.65
CA GLN A 322 36.93 7.13 6.51
C GLN A 322 36.38 8.56 6.53
N SER A 323 37.22 9.60 6.47
CA SER A 323 36.75 11.00 6.51
C SER A 323 36.14 11.49 5.19
N ILE A 324 36.31 10.77 4.09
CA ILE A 324 35.88 11.20 2.76
C ILE A 324 34.38 10.95 2.56
N LYS A 325 33.60 12.03 2.57
CA LYS A 325 32.13 11.97 2.40
C LYS A 325 31.71 11.41 1.05
N ASP A 326 32.39 11.80 -0.03
CA ASP A 326 32.03 11.39 -1.39
C ASP A 326 32.20 9.88 -1.59
N PHE A 327 33.27 9.30 -1.02
CA PHE A 327 33.48 7.86 -1.02
C PHE A 327 32.37 7.12 -0.26
N ARG A 328 32.00 7.58 0.94
CA ARG A 328 30.88 7.00 1.71
C ARG A 328 29.58 7.00 0.91
N MET A 329 29.27 8.10 0.21
CA MET A 329 28.06 8.22 -0.60
C MET A 329 28.11 7.34 -1.85
N LYS A 330 29.26 7.24 -2.51
CA LYS A 330 29.46 6.37 -3.68
C LYS A 330 29.32 4.90 -3.29
N LEU A 331 29.99 4.47 -2.21
CA LEU A 331 29.90 3.11 -1.70
C LEU A 331 28.46 2.76 -1.30
N LYS A 332 27.75 3.68 -0.63
CA LYS A 332 26.34 3.49 -0.28
C LYS A 332 25.49 3.17 -1.51
N LYS A 333 25.58 3.97 -2.57
CA LYS A 333 24.84 3.76 -3.82
C LYS A 333 25.15 2.44 -4.49
N GLU A 334 26.41 2.01 -4.47
CA GLU A 334 26.83 0.72 -5.02
C GLU A 334 26.24 -0.45 -4.21
N LEU A 335 26.21 -0.35 -2.88
CA LEU A 335 25.60 -1.37 -2.03
C LEU A 335 24.07 -1.40 -2.15
N GLU A 336 23.43 -0.24 -2.29
CA GLU A 336 21.99 -0.13 -2.56
C GLU A 336 21.62 -0.79 -3.89
N ALA A 337 22.45 -0.65 -4.93
CA ALA A 337 22.23 -1.31 -6.20
C ALA A 337 22.26 -2.85 -6.10
N ILE A 338 23.15 -3.41 -5.28
CA ILE A 338 23.24 -4.87 -5.06
C ILE A 338 22.10 -5.39 -4.17
N THR A 339 21.62 -4.55 -3.25
CA THR A 339 20.53 -4.88 -2.30
C THR A 339 19.15 -4.45 -2.81
N SER A 340 19.05 -4.06 -4.08
CA SER A 340 17.77 -3.78 -4.73
C SER A 340 17.15 -5.09 -5.22
N ASN A 341 15.89 -5.32 -4.90
CA ASN A 341 15.14 -6.46 -5.40
C ASN A 341 14.96 -6.34 -6.91
N ASP A 342 15.32 -7.39 -7.65
CA ASP A 342 14.74 -7.60 -8.97
C ASP A 342 13.23 -7.79 -8.79
N GLU A 343 12.41 -7.15 -9.63
CA GLU A 343 10.93 -7.24 -9.61
C GLU A 343 10.40 -8.70 -9.73
N GLN A 344 11.28 -9.67 -9.98
CA GLN A 344 10.99 -11.09 -10.08
C GLN A 344 11.11 -11.88 -8.75
N GLN A 345 11.67 -11.30 -7.68
CA GLN A 345 11.73 -11.97 -6.37
C GLN A 345 10.38 -11.87 -5.65
N LYS A 346 9.70 -13.01 -5.49
CA LYS A 346 8.40 -13.11 -4.77
C LYS A 346 8.53 -13.01 -3.24
N ILE A 347 9.73 -13.12 -2.70
CA ILE A 347 10.00 -13.16 -1.26
C ILE A 347 10.66 -11.84 -0.85
N PRO A 348 10.09 -11.07 0.08
CA PRO A 348 10.73 -9.86 0.60
C PRO A 348 12.11 -10.14 1.21
N LEU A 349 13.04 -9.17 1.11
CA LEU A 349 14.45 -9.35 1.49
C LEU A 349 14.67 -9.83 2.92
N GLN A 350 13.83 -9.34 3.83
CA GLN A 350 13.85 -9.69 5.25
C GLN A 350 13.54 -11.17 5.51
N TYR A 351 12.97 -11.88 4.53
CA TYR A 351 12.63 -13.30 4.61
C TYR A 351 13.48 -14.17 3.69
N LEU A 352 14.61 -13.63 3.17
CA LEU A 352 15.55 -14.42 2.36
C LEU A 352 16.09 -15.61 3.16
N LYS A 353 16.32 -16.72 2.45
CA LYS A 353 17.00 -17.86 3.06
C LYS A 353 18.45 -17.49 3.36
N LEU A 354 19.01 -18.16 4.37
CA LEU A 354 20.39 -17.93 4.81
C LEU A 354 21.40 -18.01 3.64
N ASP A 355 21.20 -18.94 2.71
CA ASP A 355 22.09 -19.12 1.56
C ASP A 355 22.01 -17.95 0.55
N ASP A 356 20.82 -17.37 0.36
CA ASP A 356 20.61 -16.19 -0.48
C ASP A 356 21.24 -14.94 0.16
N VAL A 357 21.16 -14.82 1.49
CA VAL A 357 21.86 -13.75 2.24
C VAL A 357 23.38 -13.90 2.13
N LYS A 358 23.90 -15.13 2.18
CA LYS A 358 25.35 -15.40 2.03
C LYS A 358 25.86 -15.05 0.64
N SER A 359 25.12 -15.43 -0.41
CA SER A 359 25.51 -15.11 -1.79
C SER A 359 25.51 -13.60 -2.03
N MET A 360 24.50 -12.89 -1.51
CA MET A 360 24.44 -11.43 -1.54
C MET A 360 25.63 -10.79 -0.82
N LEU A 361 26.00 -11.26 0.38
CA LEU A 361 27.18 -10.74 1.10
C LEU A 361 28.49 -11.00 0.38
N THR A 362 28.60 -12.12 -0.33
CA THR A 362 29.79 -12.44 -1.12
C THR A 362 29.97 -11.44 -2.27
N SER A 363 28.87 -11.11 -2.96
CA SER A 363 28.85 -10.06 -3.99
C SER A 363 29.20 -8.69 -3.41
N ILE A 364 28.64 -8.35 -2.25
CA ILE A 364 28.93 -7.10 -1.54
C ILE A 364 30.39 -7.02 -1.12
N ALA A 365 30.97 -8.08 -0.55
CA ALA A 365 32.37 -8.12 -0.14
C ALA A 365 33.30 -7.85 -1.34
N THR A 366 33.01 -8.48 -2.48
CA THR A 366 33.75 -8.29 -3.74
C THR A 366 33.65 -6.84 -4.24
N GLN A 367 32.45 -6.25 -4.18
CA GLN A 367 32.24 -4.86 -4.57
C GLN A 367 32.96 -3.90 -3.62
N VAL A 368 32.84 -4.09 -2.30
CA VAL A 368 33.52 -3.27 -1.28
C VAL A 368 35.03 -3.26 -1.52
N ARG A 369 35.64 -4.44 -1.73
CA ARG A 369 37.06 -4.54 -2.06
C ARG A 369 37.43 -3.71 -3.28
N THR A 370 36.68 -3.88 -4.38
CA THR A 370 36.91 -3.15 -5.64
C THR A 370 36.80 -1.64 -5.45
N SER A 371 35.83 -1.19 -4.66
CA SER A 371 35.59 0.23 -4.41
C SER A 371 36.64 0.86 -3.50
N ILE A 372 37.17 0.11 -2.53
CA ILE A 372 38.31 0.52 -1.72
C ILE A 372 39.56 0.65 -2.60
N GLU A 373 39.88 -0.36 -3.41
CA GLU A 373 41.04 -0.35 -4.30
C GLU A 373 41.00 0.85 -5.27
N LYS A 374 39.83 1.14 -5.86
CA LYS A 374 39.62 2.34 -6.69
C LYS A 374 39.78 3.64 -5.89
N ALA A 375 39.20 3.72 -4.70
CA ALA A 375 39.29 4.93 -3.87
C ALA A 375 40.73 5.22 -3.40
N LEU A 376 41.54 4.19 -3.11
CA LEU A 376 42.94 4.38 -2.77
C LEU A 376 43.73 5.04 -3.91
N ILE A 377 43.43 4.69 -5.16
CA ILE A 377 44.04 5.29 -6.36
C ILE A 377 43.52 6.72 -6.54
N ASP A 378 42.20 6.90 -6.55
CA ASP A 378 41.55 8.18 -6.83
C ASP A 378 41.95 9.28 -5.82
N TYR A 379 42.06 8.92 -4.53
CA TYR A 379 42.34 9.87 -3.44
C TYR A 379 43.81 9.91 -3.03
N LYS A 380 44.71 9.17 -3.70
CA LYS A 380 46.16 9.14 -3.42
C LYS A 380 46.49 8.88 -1.94
N ALA A 381 45.75 7.98 -1.30
CA ALA A 381 45.91 7.71 0.13
C ALA A 381 47.24 6.97 0.42
N PRO A 382 47.98 7.33 1.48
CA PRO A 382 49.36 6.87 1.70
C PRO A 382 49.50 5.41 2.18
N GLN A 383 48.41 4.76 2.59
CA GLN A 383 48.43 3.36 3.04
C GLN A 383 47.72 2.45 2.04
N SER A 384 48.48 1.64 1.30
CA SER A 384 47.92 0.45 0.68
C SER A 384 47.49 -0.53 1.77
N LEU A 385 46.20 -0.83 1.87
CA LEU A 385 45.73 -1.97 2.68
C LEU A 385 46.44 -3.23 2.18
N SER A 386 47.04 -4.01 3.08
CA SER A 386 47.67 -5.28 2.69
C SER A 386 46.62 -6.26 2.18
N GLY A 387 47.00 -7.16 1.26
CA GLY A 387 46.09 -8.19 0.73
C GLY A 387 45.42 -9.00 1.85
N GLU A 388 46.18 -9.33 2.90
CA GLU A 388 45.68 -10.02 4.10
C GLU A 388 44.59 -9.23 4.84
N LYS A 389 44.69 -7.90 4.92
CA LYS A 389 43.64 -7.05 5.52
C LYS A 389 42.37 -7.01 4.67
N LEU A 390 42.51 -7.01 3.34
CA LEU A 390 41.36 -7.06 2.43
C LEU A 390 40.68 -8.44 2.45
N ASP A 391 41.44 -9.52 2.55
CA ASP A 391 40.89 -10.87 2.67
C ASP A 391 40.22 -11.07 4.04
N SER A 392 40.80 -10.52 5.11
CA SER A 392 40.16 -10.45 6.43
C SER A 392 38.86 -9.63 6.40
N LEU A 393 38.84 -8.50 5.69
CA LEU A 393 37.64 -7.69 5.51
C LEU A 393 36.52 -8.47 4.78
N ASN A 394 36.87 -9.17 3.70
CA ASN A 394 35.92 -10.03 2.98
C ASN A 394 35.32 -11.11 3.88
N TYR A 395 36.15 -11.76 4.70
CA TYR A 395 35.69 -12.74 5.67
C TYR A 395 34.72 -12.13 6.69
N GLN A 396 35.07 -10.96 7.26
CA GLN A 396 34.22 -10.27 8.24
C GLN A 396 32.88 -9.82 7.65
N ILE A 397 32.85 -9.40 6.38
CA ILE A 397 31.60 -9.06 5.69
C ILE A 397 30.74 -10.32 5.51
N ASN A 398 31.32 -11.45 5.13
CA ASN A 398 30.58 -12.70 4.97
C ASN A 398 30.04 -13.26 6.30
N GLU A 399 30.77 -13.05 7.41
CA GLU A 399 30.32 -13.37 8.78
C GLU A 399 29.13 -12.53 9.25
N LEU A 400 28.78 -11.45 8.54
CA LEU A 400 27.51 -10.76 8.76
C LEU A 400 26.31 -11.64 8.42
N SER A 401 26.44 -12.73 7.68
CA SER A 401 25.33 -13.66 7.40
C SER A 401 24.86 -14.40 8.65
N THR A 402 25.76 -14.62 9.62
CA THR A 402 25.55 -15.46 10.80
C THR A 402 24.37 -14.98 11.66
N PRO A 403 23.38 -15.85 11.98
CA PRO A 403 22.26 -15.47 12.85
C PRO A 403 22.75 -14.92 14.19
N GLY A 404 22.18 -13.81 14.64
CA GLY A 404 22.60 -13.17 15.89
C GLY A 404 23.96 -12.44 15.84
N ASN A 405 24.50 -12.14 14.66
CA ASN A 405 25.70 -11.32 14.51
C ASN A 405 25.58 -10.00 15.30
N ARG A 406 26.53 -9.76 16.22
CA ARG A 406 26.49 -8.62 17.15
C ARG A 406 26.45 -7.26 16.45
N ILE A 407 27.13 -7.11 15.31
CA ILE A 407 27.17 -5.84 14.57
C ILE A 407 25.78 -5.55 14.02
N ARG A 408 25.16 -6.53 13.33
CA ARG A 408 23.79 -6.39 12.83
C ARG A 408 22.80 -6.09 13.94
N SER A 409 22.86 -6.82 15.06
CA SER A 409 21.97 -6.61 16.19
C SER A 409 22.13 -5.22 16.82
N VAL A 410 23.36 -4.69 16.89
CA VAL A 410 23.60 -3.33 17.39
C VAL A 410 23.05 -2.28 16.43
N MET A 411 23.21 -2.46 15.12
CA MET A 411 22.70 -1.53 14.12
C MET A 411 21.17 -1.53 14.07
N GLU A 412 20.54 -2.71 14.05
CA GLU A 412 19.09 -2.85 14.13
C GLU A 412 18.55 -2.15 15.39
N ARG A 413 19.12 -2.45 16.56
CA ARG A 413 18.70 -1.82 17.82
C ARG A 413 18.79 -0.29 17.76
N ARG A 414 19.88 0.28 17.23
CA ARG A 414 20.03 1.74 17.11
C ARG A 414 18.97 2.36 16.18
N ILE A 415 18.61 1.67 15.11
CA ILE A 415 17.57 2.11 14.17
C ILE A 415 16.20 2.07 14.86
N LEU A 416 15.89 0.96 15.54
CA LEU A 416 14.62 0.80 16.26
C LEU A 416 14.49 1.81 17.41
N GLU A 417 15.53 2.03 18.21
CA GLU A 417 15.57 3.05 19.27
C GLU A 417 15.37 4.47 18.70
N PHE A 418 15.89 4.76 17.50
CA PHE A 418 15.66 6.04 16.84
C PHE A 418 14.20 6.20 16.43
N ILE A 419 13.61 5.18 15.79
CA ILE A 419 12.19 5.18 15.39
C ILE A 419 11.29 5.29 16.62
N GLU A 420 11.62 4.55 17.70
CA GLU A 420 10.90 4.60 18.97
C GLU A 420 10.86 6.01 19.56
N ARG A 421 12.01 6.70 19.60
CA ARG A 421 12.09 8.11 20.07
C ARG A 421 11.26 9.05 19.21
N VAL A 422 11.21 8.83 17.89
CA VAL A 422 10.38 9.63 16.97
C VAL A 422 8.89 9.43 17.30
N ILE A 423 8.44 8.20 17.53
CA ILE A 423 7.04 7.90 17.88
C ILE A 423 6.67 8.44 19.27
N GLN A 424 7.60 8.40 20.22
CA GLN A 424 7.39 8.92 21.58
C GLN A 424 7.29 10.45 21.63
N SER A 425 7.87 11.15 20.66
CA SER A 425 7.94 12.60 20.66
C SER A 425 6.59 13.22 20.22
N PRO A 426 5.93 14.02 21.08
CA PRO A 426 4.66 14.63 20.71
C PRO A 426 4.85 15.70 19.61
N PRO A 427 3.87 15.88 18.70
CA PRO A 427 3.96 16.85 17.60
C PRO A 427 4.13 18.31 18.07
N SER A 428 3.79 18.60 19.33
CA SER A 428 3.92 19.90 19.98
C SER A 428 5.30 20.21 20.59
N GLN A 429 6.24 19.25 20.63
CA GLN A 429 7.62 19.44 21.14
C GLN A 429 8.68 19.52 20.01
N THR A 430 8.36 20.19 18.91
CA THR A 430 9.26 20.39 17.75
C THR A 430 10.45 21.35 17.98
N ALA A 431 10.86 21.59 19.23
CA ALA A 431 11.98 22.50 19.53
C ALA A 431 13.36 21.82 19.54
N ALA A 432 13.44 20.50 19.77
CA ALA A 432 14.73 19.78 19.80
C ALA A 432 14.84 18.77 18.64
N PRO A 433 15.82 18.90 17.74
CA PRO A 433 16.03 17.93 16.66
C PRO A 433 16.46 16.58 17.25
N ILE A 434 15.71 15.51 16.96
CA ILE A 434 16.09 14.15 17.33
C ILE A 434 17.36 13.80 16.55
N GLN A 435 18.47 13.63 17.28
CA GLN A 435 19.75 13.34 16.66
C GLN A 435 19.79 11.91 16.15
N VAL A 436 20.28 11.75 14.91
CA VAL A 436 20.53 10.43 14.32
C VAL A 436 21.66 9.75 15.10
N PRO A 437 21.53 8.46 15.46
CA PRO A 437 22.56 7.75 16.21
C PRO A 437 23.92 7.76 15.52
N SER A 438 25.00 7.80 16.32
CA SER A 438 26.36 7.70 15.83
C SER A 438 26.57 6.42 15.01
N GLY A 439 27.16 6.54 13.82
CA GLY A 439 27.35 5.43 12.87
C GLY A 439 26.24 5.29 11.82
N LEU A 440 25.12 6.03 11.96
CA LEU A 440 24.02 6.05 11.00
C LEU A 440 23.86 7.39 10.27
N SER A 441 24.80 8.32 10.45
CA SER A 441 24.71 9.67 9.87
C SER A 441 24.63 9.67 8.33
N THR A 442 25.25 8.70 7.65
CA THR A 442 25.18 8.55 6.19
C THR A 442 23.78 8.10 5.72
N PHE A 443 22.96 7.56 6.64
CA PHE A 443 21.61 7.06 6.39
C PHE A 443 20.53 7.98 6.98
N ALA A 444 20.88 9.21 7.35
CA ALA A 444 19.98 10.13 8.05
C ALA A 444 18.66 10.37 7.29
N ASN A 445 18.74 10.60 5.97
CA ASN A 445 17.56 10.88 5.16
C ASN A 445 16.63 9.66 5.09
N GLU A 446 17.18 8.47 4.90
CA GLU A 446 16.41 7.23 4.85
C GLU A 446 15.75 6.93 6.20
N LEU A 447 16.48 7.13 7.30
CA LEU A 447 15.94 6.95 8.65
C LEU A 447 14.81 7.91 8.95
N ILE A 448 14.92 9.19 8.55
CA ILE A 448 13.86 10.18 8.71
C ILE A 448 12.62 9.77 7.89
N GLN A 449 12.81 9.32 6.65
CA GLN A 449 11.71 8.86 5.80
C GLN A 449 11.02 7.62 6.38
N ILE A 450 11.79 6.61 6.80
CA ILE A 450 11.30 5.38 7.44
C ILE A 450 10.51 5.73 8.72
N ALA A 451 11.09 6.55 9.59
CA ALA A 451 10.46 6.92 10.86
C ALA A 451 9.17 7.73 10.63
N SER A 452 9.16 8.67 9.68
CA SER A 452 7.98 9.47 9.33
C SER A 452 6.86 8.61 8.74
N GLU A 453 7.21 7.72 7.79
CA GLU A 453 6.27 6.80 7.17
C GLU A 453 5.62 5.87 8.21
N PHE A 454 6.44 5.25 9.06
CA PHE A 454 5.97 4.35 10.10
C PHE A 454 5.14 5.09 11.16
N THR A 455 5.56 6.29 11.58
CA THR A 455 4.81 7.13 12.53
C THR A 455 3.42 7.47 12.01
N ARG A 456 3.28 7.76 10.71
CA ARG A 456 1.97 8.00 10.07
C ARG A 456 1.07 6.77 10.12
N LEU A 457 1.63 5.57 9.85
CA LEU A 457 0.88 4.30 9.94
C LEU A 457 0.42 4.02 11.37
N VAL A 458 1.34 4.14 12.33
CA VAL A 458 1.06 3.93 13.76
C VAL A 458 0.03 4.92 14.28
N SER A 459 0.15 6.20 13.93
CA SER A 459 -0.79 7.24 14.38
C SER A 459 -2.21 6.98 13.85
N TYR A 460 -2.34 6.64 12.56
CA TYR A 460 -3.63 6.28 11.99
C TYR A 460 -4.21 5.02 12.64
N ASN A 461 -3.40 3.98 12.80
CA ASN A 461 -3.84 2.73 13.43
C ASN A 461 -4.27 2.95 14.89
N ARG A 462 -3.53 3.75 15.67
CA ARG A 462 -3.93 4.15 17.02
C ARG A 462 -5.23 4.93 17.02
N ALA A 463 -5.40 5.86 16.09
CA ALA A 463 -6.64 6.59 15.97
C ALA A 463 -7.82 5.64 15.73
N VAL A 464 -7.69 4.62 14.88
CA VAL A 464 -8.78 3.66 14.64
C VAL A 464 -8.98 2.68 15.80
N TYR A 465 -7.93 2.03 16.28
CA TYR A 465 -8.01 0.82 17.10
C TYR A 465 -7.67 0.98 18.59
N SER A 466 -7.27 2.18 19.04
CA SER A 466 -6.99 2.45 20.47
C SER A 466 -8.06 1.99 21.46
N PRO A 467 -9.38 2.01 21.18
CA PRO A 467 -10.38 1.54 22.16
C PRO A 467 -10.27 0.04 22.43
N TYR A 468 -9.86 -0.74 21.41
CA TYR A 468 -9.66 -2.18 21.53
C TYR A 468 -8.34 -2.47 22.24
N TYR A 469 -7.27 -1.77 21.87
CA TYR A 469 -5.98 -1.89 22.53
C TYR A 469 -6.04 -1.55 24.01
N THR A 470 -6.76 -0.49 24.37
CA THR A 470 -6.91 -0.06 25.76
C THR A 470 -7.62 -1.14 26.58
N LYS A 471 -8.68 -1.76 26.03
CA LYS A 471 -9.36 -2.89 26.70
C LYS A 471 -8.45 -4.12 26.86
N ILE A 472 -7.67 -4.46 25.83
CA ILE A 472 -6.73 -5.59 25.87
C ILE A 472 -5.67 -5.35 26.95
N ILE A 473 -5.02 -4.19 26.94
CA ILE A 473 -3.98 -3.84 27.92
C ILE A 473 -4.57 -3.80 29.33
N ALA A 474 -5.76 -3.22 29.52
CA ALA A 474 -6.41 -3.20 30.83
C ALA A 474 -6.72 -4.60 31.36
N ASN A 475 -7.16 -5.52 30.50
CA ASN A 475 -7.42 -6.90 30.89
C ASN A 475 -6.13 -7.64 31.29
N ILE A 476 -5.01 -7.37 30.61
CA ILE A 476 -3.71 -7.96 30.93
C ILE A 476 -3.16 -7.35 32.23
N ALA A 477 -3.10 -6.02 32.30
CA ALA A 477 -2.55 -5.27 33.42
C ALA A 477 -3.41 -5.37 34.68
N GLY A 478 -4.71 -5.63 34.58
CA GLY A 478 -5.62 -5.80 35.72
C GLY A 478 -5.25 -6.94 36.67
N GLN A 479 -4.34 -7.83 36.26
CA GLN A 479 -3.76 -8.87 37.12
C GLN A 479 -2.71 -8.33 38.10
N THR A 480 -2.08 -7.20 37.78
CA THR A 480 -0.93 -6.62 38.51
C THR A 480 -1.15 -5.18 38.95
N HIS A 481 -2.08 -4.45 38.32
CA HIS A 481 -2.37 -3.03 38.54
C HIS A 481 -3.87 -2.81 38.75
N TYR A 482 -4.24 -1.90 39.64
CA TYR A 482 -5.63 -1.46 39.80
C TYR A 482 -5.96 -0.37 38.78
N ILE A 483 -7.02 -0.57 37.98
CA ILE A 483 -7.40 0.35 36.89
C ILE A 483 -8.86 0.81 37.09
N PRO A 484 -9.09 2.06 37.53
CA PRO A 484 -10.43 2.63 37.63
C PRO A 484 -11.09 2.79 36.25
N GLN A 485 -12.38 2.46 36.12
CA GLN A 485 -13.13 2.61 34.87
C GLN A 485 -13.16 4.05 34.33
N ASN A 486 -13.12 5.05 35.21
CA ASN A 486 -13.08 6.47 34.83
C ASN A 486 -11.73 6.84 34.19
N GLU A 487 -10.65 6.23 34.65
CA GLU A 487 -9.30 6.44 34.13
C GLU A 487 -9.14 5.78 32.76
N LEU A 488 -9.72 4.58 32.57
CA LEU A 488 -9.78 3.90 31.29
C LEU A 488 -10.39 4.77 30.19
N LYS A 489 -11.54 5.40 30.45
CA LYS A 489 -12.21 6.31 29.48
C LYS A 489 -11.38 7.57 29.19
N SER A 490 -10.59 8.05 30.15
CA SER A 490 -9.68 9.18 29.98
C SER A 490 -8.50 8.79 29.09
N ILE A 491 -7.93 7.60 29.32
CA ILE A 491 -6.84 7.02 28.54
C ILE A 491 -7.30 6.77 27.09
N GLU A 492 -8.46 6.13 26.89
CA GLU A 492 -9.08 5.95 25.56
C GLU A 492 -9.19 7.29 24.81
N LYS A 493 -9.66 8.34 25.49
CA LYS A 493 -9.79 9.68 24.90
C LYS A 493 -8.46 10.33 24.55
N SER A 494 -7.42 10.05 25.34
CA SER A 494 -6.08 10.60 25.12
C SER A 494 -5.39 10.05 23.87
N PHE A 495 -5.86 8.93 23.33
CA PHE A 495 -5.36 8.35 22.08
C PHE A 495 -6.10 8.84 20.83
N TYR A 496 -7.15 9.66 21.00
CA TYR A 496 -7.91 10.27 19.89
C TYR A 496 -7.40 11.65 19.48
N GLY A 497 -6.50 12.26 20.26
CA GLY A 497 -6.05 13.65 20.12
C GLY A 497 -4.68 13.81 19.53
#